data_AF-A0A2E0LCN3-F1
#
_entry.id   AF-A0A2E0LCN3-F1
#
_cell.length_a   1.000
_cell.length_b   1.000
_cell.length_c   1.000
_cell.angle_alpha   90.00
_cell.angle_beta   90.00
_cell.angle_gamma   90.00
#
_symmetry.space_group_name_H-M   'P 1'
#
loop_
_entity.id
_entity.type
_entity.pdbx_description
1 polymer ?
#
loop_
_entity_poly.entity_id
_entity_poly.type
_entity_poly.pdbx_seq_one_letter_code
_entity_poly.pdbx_strand_id
1 'polypeptide(L)'
;MIKFKSIFLTLILSVTFFACEQEQTEFKAFPQDDVSAPSGEAGTADFTKFVSIGGAYTAGFGDGGLLHSGLQPYSVGRMIALQLAHAGGSGTFIQPDINSENGYFGAGADGVDGTADDEGRWYLNMNSEGTIGIKRAPGDFASVGTSYPGDKTAIQNFGVGKQTMGQFMIPNDGTVAPVNPYYARFDASSGTQSALAQMIGSGGTFFMAWLGAYDFLAHYARGGNENVFPEPTAAVVGAQFETALKSMVDNNPSWKGVVGTVPDVLASPFFQAINPTAVIPFDPSDAGDAATLG
;
A
#
# COMPACT_ATOMS: atom_id res chain seq x y z
N MET A 1 -59.78 18.59 16.30
CA MET A 1 -58.64 17.72 16.71
C MET A 1 -57.91 17.04 15.54
N ILE A 2 -58.41 17.05 14.30
CA ILE A 2 -57.78 16.37 13.14
C ILE A 2 -56.60 17.19 12.54
N LYS A 3 -56.70 18.53 12.51
CA LYS A 3 -55.65 19.41 11.95
C LYS A 3 -54.32 19.38 12.73
N PHE A 4 -54.37 19.21 14.05
CA PHE A 4 -53.17 19.16 14.90
C PHE A 4 -52.37 17.86 14.67
N LYS A 5 -53.06 16.73 14.44
CA LYS A 5 -52.42 15.45 14.10
C LYS A 5 -51.77 15.47 12.71
N SER A 6 -52.37 16.13 11.73
CA SER A 6 -51.80 16.24 10.38
C SER A 6 -50.53 17.09 10.37
N ILE A 7 -50.50 18.22 11.08
CA ILE A 7 -49.31 19.09 11.17
C ILE A 7 -48.17 18.38 11.90
N PHE A 8 -48.48 17.65 12.97
CA PHE A 8 -47.49 16.87 13.71
C PHE A 8 -46.89 15.73 12.89
N LEU A 9 -47.72 15.06 12.07
CA LEU A 9 -47.27 13.99 11.18
C LEU A 9 -46.38 14.53 10.02
N THR A 10 -46.72 15.69 9.46
CA THR A 10 -45.90 16.35 8.43
C THR A 10 -44.55 16.81 8.99
N LEU A 11 -44.52 17.30 10.24
CA LEU A 11 -43.27 17.73 10.90
C LEU A 11 -42.32 16.55 11.16
N ILE A 12 -42.84 15.42 11.66
CA ILE A 12 -42.05 14.20 11.89
C ILE A 12 -41.52 13.61 10.57
N LEU A 13 -42.34 13.64 9.51
CA LEU A 13 -41.92 13.15 8.20
C LEU A 13 -40.84 14.06 7.58
N SER A 14 -40.90 15.38 7.77
CA SER A 14 -39.83 16.27 7.31
C SER A 14 -38.50 16.06 8.05
N VAL A 15 -38.52 15.82 9.37
CA VAL A 15 -37.28 15.63 10.15
C VAL A 15 -36.59 14.29 9.83
N THR A 16 -37.34 13.27 9.41
CA THR A 16 -36.78 11.97 9.03
C THR A 16 -36.11 11.96 7.66
N PHE A 17 -36.51 12.83 6.72
CA PHE A 17 -35.83 12.97 5.42
C PHE A 17 -34.51 13.75 5.49
N PHE A 18 -34.27 14.53 6.54
CA PHE A 18 -33.00 15.27 6.75
C PHE A 18 -32.05 14.61 7.78
N ALA A 19 -32.44 13.49 8.40
CA ALA A 19 -31.64 12.82 9.44
C ALA A 19 -30.61 11.81 8.89
N CYS A 20 -30.40 11.76 7.57
CA CYS A 20 -29.41 10.91 6.92
C CYS A 20 -28.49 11.72 5.99
N GLU A 21 -28.02 12.88 6.47
CA GLU A 21 -26.72 13.34 6.01
C GLU A 21 -25.68 12.64 6.88
N GLN A 22 -25.09 11.58 6.33
CA GLN A 22 -23.84 11.04 6.87
C GLN A 22 -22.86 12.21 6.88
N GLU A 23 -22.41 12.62 8.07
CA GLU A 23 -21.41 13.67 8.21
C GLU A 23 -20.26 13.29 7.29
N GLN A 24 -20.10 14.01 6.18
CA GLN A 24 -18.93 13.83 5.34
C GLN A 24 -17.78 14.16 6.26
N THR A 25 -16.96 13.17 6.57
CA THR A 25 -15.63 13.41 7.12
C THR A 25 -14.92 14.26 6.08
N GLU A 26 -15.00 15.59 6.23
CA GLU A 26 -14.13 16.51 5.54
C GLU A 26 -12.73 16.10 5.96
N PHE A 27 -12.02 15.42 5.05
CA PHE A 27 -10.58 15.36 5.13
C PHE A 27 -10.14 16.81 5.19
N LYS A 28 -9.73 17.28 6.37
CA LYS A 28 -9.09 18.58 6.50
C LYS A 28 -7.87 18.49 5.61
N ALA A 29 -7.98 19.02 4.39
CA ALA A 29 -6.85 19.21 3.52
C ALA A 29 -5.80 19.94 4.37
N PHE A 30 -4.58 19.41 4.41
CA PHE A 30 -3.46 20.17 4.94
C PHE A 30 -3.55 21.58 4.35
N PRO A 31 -3.39 22.66 5.13
CA PRO A 31 -3.44 24.02 4.62
C PRO A 31 -2.45 24.10 3.45
N GLN A 32 -3.00 24.05 2.24
CA GLN A 32 -2.26 24.05 1.01
C GLN A 32 -2.17 25.52 0.63
N ASP A 33 -0.96 26.07 0.57
CA ASP A 33 -0.72 27.38 -0.03
C ASP A 33 -1.43 27.44 -1.40
N ASP A 34 -1.91 28.60 -1.81
CA ASP A 34 -2.58 28.83 -3.11
C ASP A 34 -1.70 28.32 -4.27
N VAL A 35 -1.80 27.04 -4.59
CA VAL A 35 -1.15 26.45 -5.75
C VAL A 35 -2.03 26.85 -6.93
N SER A 36 -1.47 27.64 -7.84
CA SER A 36 -2.12 27.93 -9.13
C SER A 36 -2.67 26.63 -9.72
N ALA A 37 -3.92 26.66 -10.22
CA ALA A 37 -4.53 25.50 -10.85
C ALA A 37 -3.53 24.85 -11.83
N PRO A 38 -3.25 23.53 -11.70
CA PRO A 38 -2.23 22.89 -12.50
C PRO A 38 -2.58 23.06 -13.97
N SER A 39 -1.59 23.46 -14.79
CA SER A 39 -1.79 23.66 -16.23
C SER A 39 -2.19 22.38 -16.97
N GLY A 40 -1.94 21.20 -16.38
CA GLY A 40 -2.11 19.90 -17.03
C GLY A 40 -1.04 19.60 -18.08
N GLU A 41 -0.08 20.52 -18.28
CA GLU A 41 0.96 20.43 -19.29
C GLU A 41 2.23 19.82 -18.71
N ALA A 42 2.94 19.00 -19.50
CA ALA A 42 4.19 18.37 -19.06
C ALA A 42 5.38 19.35 -18.92
N GLY A 43 5.29 20.54 -19.52
CA GLY A 43 6.41 21.47 -19.60
C GLY A 43 7.60 20.83 -20.31
N THR A 44 8.67 20.54 -19.57
CA THR A 44 9.89 19.88 -20.08
C THR A 44 10.04 18.43 -19.62
N ALA A 45 9.08 17.88 -18.88
CA ALA A 45 9.10 16.49 -18.46
C ALA A 45 8.69 15.55 -19.60
N ASP A 46 9.29 14.36 -19.64
CA ASP A 46 8.95 13.30 -20.61
C ASP A 46 8.26 12.14 -19.88
N PHE A 47 6.94 12.06 -19.99
CA PHE A 47 6.13 11.02 -19.35
C PHE A 47 5.90 9.77 -20.22
N THR A 48 6.55 9.66 -21.39
CA THR A 48 6.30 8.57 -22.35
C THR A 48 6.49 7.18 -21.74
N LYS A 49 7.45 7.01 -20.81
CA LYS A 49 7.60 5.81 -19.97
C LYS A 49 7.76 6.20 -18.49
N PHE A 50 6.64 6.46 -17.84
CA PHE A 50 6.58 6.64 -16.38
C PHE A 50 6.83 5.31 -15.66
N VAL A 51 7.74 5.29 -14.68
CA VAL A 51 7.91 4.14 -13.78
C VAL A 51 7.86 4.58 -12.33
N SER A 52 7.43 3.68 -11.44
CA SER A 52 7.34 3.96 -10.01
C SER A 52 7.99 2.86 -9.18
N ILE A 53 8.64 3.23 -8.09
CA ILE A 53 9.17 2.30 -7.08
C ILE A 53 8.71 2.72 -5.69
N GLY A 54 8.42 1.74 -4.84
CA GLY A 54 8.04 2.03 -3.46
C GLY A 54 7.44 0.85 -2.73
N GLY A 55 6.90 1.12 -1.55
CA GLY A 55 6.29 0.12 -0.68
C GLY A 55 4.83 -0.21 -1.02
N ALA A 56 4.07 -0.49 0.04
CA ALA A 56 2.66 -0.92 -0.03
C ALA A 56 1.75 0.01 -0.87
N TYR A 57 1.78 1.32 -0.66
CA TYR A 57 0.92 2.26 -1.39
C TYR A 57 1.23 2.30 -2.89
N THR A 58 2.52 2.25 -3.24
CA THR A 58 2.97 2.21 -4.63
C THR A 58 2.57 0.89 -5.30
N ALA A 59 2.56 -0.21 -4.56
CA ALA A 59 2.12 -1.52 -5.06
C ALA A 59 0.59 -1.68 -5.13
N GLY A 60 -0.17 -0.89 -4.34
CA GLY A 60 -1.59 -1.13 -4.09
C GLY A 60 -1.82 -2.34 -3.18
N PHE A 61 -0.97 -2.48 -2.17
CA PHE A 61 -1.08 -3.49 -1.12
C PHE A 61 -2.10 -3.05 -0.06
N GLY A 62 -3.03 -3.93 0.29
CA GLY A 62 -4.13 -3.65 1.22
C GLY A 62 -4.71 -4.92 1.80
N ASP A 63 -5.46 -4.80 2.89
CA ASP A 63 -6.15 -5.93 3.53
C ASP A 63 -5.24 -7.13 3.84
N GLY A 64 -3.94 -6.90 3.99
CA GLY A 64 -2.95 -7.94 4.26
C GLY A 64 -2.28 -8.59 3.04
N GLY A 65 -2.61 -8.18 1.80
CA GLY A 65 -2.02 -8.73 0.57
C GLY A 65 -2.08 -7.80 -0.66
N LEU A 66 -1.66 -8.32 -1.82
CA LEU A 66 -2.07 -7.76 -3.11
C LEU A 66 -3.34 -8.45 -3.56
N LEU A 67 -4.22 -7.69 -4.19
CA LEU A 67 -5.54 -8.15 -4.63
C LEU A 67 -5.84 -7.59 -6.01
N HIS A 68 -6.15 -8.46 -6.97
CA HIS A 68 -6.43 -8.11 -8.35
C HIS A 68 -7.58 -7.09 -8.46
N SER A 69 -8.67 -7.34 -7.73
CA SER A 69 -9.86 -6.50 -7.68
C SER A 69 -9.85 -5.49 -6.52
N GLY A 70 -8.84 -5.55 -5.65
CA GLY A 70 -8.71 -4.71 -4.47
C GLY A 70 -7.88 -3.45 -4.73
N LEU A 71 -6.89 -3.17 -3.87
CA LEU A 71 -6.10 -1.93 -3.98
C LEU A 71 -5.05 -1.92 -5.09
N GLN A 72 -4.68 -3.07 -5.68
CA GLN A 72 -3.68 -3.12 -6.75
C GLN A 72 -4.06 -2.25 -7.97
N PRO A 73 -5.32 -2.31 -8.48
CA PRO A 73 -5.77 -1.40 -9.52
C PRO A 73 -5.86 0.07 -9.09
N TYR A 74 -5.76 0.39 -7.80
CA TYR A 74 -5.78 1.75 -7.26
C TYR A 74 -4.44 2.15 -6.64
N SER A 75 -3.36 1.49 -7.04
CA SER A 75 -2.02 1.81 -6.56
C SER A 75 -1.65 3.26 -6.91
N VAL A 76 -0.86 3.91 -6.04
CA VAL A 76 -0.48 5.32 -6.23
C VAL A 76 0.26 5.53 -7.55
N GLY A 77 1.12 4.58 -7.93
CA GLY A 77 1.76 4.57 -9.25
C GLY A 77 0.73 4.59 -10.39
N ARG A 78 -0.35 3.79 -10.32
CA ARG A 78 -1.41 3.81 -11.34
C ARG A 78 -2.12 5.14 -11.40
N MET A 79 -2.53 5.65 -10.25
CA MET A 79 -3.34 6.87 -10.19
C MET A 79 -2.56 8.03 -10.80
N ILE A 80 -1.26 8.14 -10.49
CA ILE A 80 -0.38 9.14 -11.09
C ILE A 80 -0.22 8.89 -12.59
N ALA A 81 0.06 7.66 -13.02
CA ALA A 81 0.22 7.34 -14.44
C ALA A 81 -1.00 7.73 -15.28
N LEU A 82 -2.21 7.48 -14.76
CA LEU A 82 -3.46 7.89 -15.41
C LEU A 82 -3.58 9.41 -15.55
N GLN A 83 -3.10 10.18 -14.56
CA GLN A 83 -3.06 11.65 -14.68
C GLN A 83 -1.99 12.10 -15.68
N LEU A 84 -0.80 11.48 -15.66
CA LEU A 84 0.29 11.79 -16.57
C LEU A 84 -0.06 11.49 -18.04
N ALA A 85 -0.97 10.54 -18.30
CA ALA A 85 -1.50 10.28 -19.63
C ALA A 85 -2.16 11.53 -20.26
N HIS A 86 -2.78 12.40 -19.44
CA HIS A 86 -3.36 13.66 -19.92
C HIS A 86 -2.29 14.70 -20.31
N ALA A 87 -1.05 14.52 -19.84
CA ALA A 87 0.10 15.37 -20.12
C ALA A 87 1.08 14.73 -21.13
N GLY A 88 0.61 13.79 -21.97
CA GLY A 88 1.45 13.15 -23.00
C GLY A 88 2.19 11.89 -22.55
N GLY A 89 1.89 11.36 -21.35
CA GLY A 89 2.34 10.05 -20.92
C GLY A 89 1.57 8.89 -21.57
N SER A 90 2.00 7.66 -21.29
CA SER A 90 1.29 6.47 -21.75
C SER A 90 -0.09 6.34 -21.10
N GLY A 91 -1.12 6.05 -21.89
CA GLY A 91 -2.45 5.67 -21.39
C GLY A 91 -2.50 4.28 -20.73
N THR A 92 -1.41 3.50 -20.83
CA THR A 92 -1.26 2.19 -20.21
C THR A 92 -0.16 2.19 -19.16
N PHE A 93 -0.46 1.62 -17.99
CA PHE A 93 0.49 1.47 -16.89
C PHE A 93 0.54 0.01 -16.46
N ILE A 94 1.67 -0.65 -16.70
CA ILE A 94 1.84 -2.09 -16.50
C ILE A 94 2.31 -2.38 -15.08
N GLN A 95 1.52 -3.18 -14.36
CA GLN A 95 1.83 -3.62 -13.01
C GLN A 95 1.86 -5.14 -12.93
N PRO A 96 2.67 -5.72 -12.02
CA PRO A 96 2.73 -7.15 -11.81
C PRO A 96 1.48 -7.64 -11.05
N ASP A 97 0.37 -7.72 -11.77
CA ASP A 97 -0.90 -8.21 -11.26
C ASP A 97 -0.74 -9.60 -10.61
N ILE A 98 -1.35 -9.75 -9.43
CA ILE A 98 -1.31 -11.01 -8.69
C ILE A 98 -2.37 -12.01 -9.18
N ASN A 99 -3.39 -11.54 -9.91
CA ASN A 99 -4.48 -12.35 -10.45
C ASN A 99 -5.16 -13.21 -9.36
N SER A 100 -5.37 -12.61 -8.19
CA SER A 100 -6.01 -13.24 -7.05
C SER A 100 -7.00 -12.30 -6.39
N GLU A 101 -8.19 -12.82 -6.08
CA GLU A 101 -9.25 -12.09 -5.37
C GLU A 101 -9.00 -12.07 -3.86
N ASN A 102 -8.36 -13.10 -3.32
CA ASN A 102 -8.12 -13.24 -1.88
C ASN A 102 -6.68 -12.91 -1.49
N GLY A 103 -5.73 -12.94 -2.44
CA GLY A 103 -4.32 -12.73 -2.16
C GLY A 103 -3.76 -13.73 -1.17
N TYR A 104 -2.63 -13.39 -0.57
CA TYR A 104 -1.96 -14.24 0.41
C TYR A 104 -1.43 -13.41 1.58
N PHE A 105 -1.84 -13.75 2.80
CA PHE A 105 -1.27 -13.16 4.00
C PHE A 105 -0.13 -14.01 4.57
N GLY A 106 -0.36 -15.33 4.69
CA GLY A 106 0.55 -16.29 5.29
C GLY A 106 -0.14 -17.61 5.64
N ALA A 107 0.65 -18.55 6.16
CA ALA A 107 0.18 -19.82 6.69
C ALA A 107 -0.89 -19.65 7.79
N GLY A 108 -1.74 -20.67 7.90
CA GLY A 108 -2.77 -20.76 8.92
C GLY A 108 -2.23 -21.21 10.29
N ALA A 109 -3.13 -21.84 11.06
CA ALA A 109 -2.82 -22.31 12.40
C ALA A 109 -1.79 -23.45 12.43
N ASP A 110 -1.65 -24.19 11.32
CA ASP A 110 -0.63 -25.24 11.19
C ASP A 110 0.78 -24.70 10.94
N GLY A 111 0.92 -23.42 10.57
CA GLY A 111 2.19 -22.75 10.29
C GLY A 111 2.89 -23.24 9.01
N VAL A 112 2.20 -23.95 8.12
CA VAL A 112 2.74 -24.49 6.87
C VAL A 112 2.14 -23.74 5.69
N ASP A 113 2.98 -23.05 4.90
CA ASP A 113 2.50 -22.40 3.68
C ASP A 113 1.99 -23.43 2.64
N GLY A 114 0.93 -23.09 1.93
CA GLY A 114 0.36 -23.87 0.83
C GLY A 114 -0.67 -24.91 1.27
N THR A 115 -1.17 -24.83 2.50
CA THR A 115 -2.19 -25.74 3.05
C THR A 115 -3.59 -25.11 2.99
N ALA A 116 -4.61 -25.87 3.37
CA ALA A 116 -6.00 -25.45 3.23
C ALA A 116 -6.44 -24.39 4.27
N ASP A 117 -5.67 -24.23 5.35
CA ASP A 117 -5.89 -23.21 6.38
C ASP A 117 -5.09 -21.93 6.16
N ASP A 118 -4.32 -21.85 5.07
CA ASP A 118 -3.69 -20.61 4.61
C ASP A 118 -4.69 -19.46 4.60
N GLU A 119 -4.19 -18.30 4.98
CA GLU A 119 -5.03 -17.15 5.22
C GLU A 119 -4.78 -16.06 4.17
N GLY A 120 -5.86 -15.52 3.62
CA GLY A 120 -5.86 -14.44 2.63
C GLY A 120 -6.21 -13.09 3.25
N ARG A 121 -6.85 -12.24 2.45
CA ARG A 121 -7.22 -10.88 2.83
C ARG A 121 -8.12 -10.79 4.04
N TRP A 122 -8.01 -9.68 4.76
CA TRP A 122 -9.00 -9.21 5.72
C TRP A 122 -10.24 -8.67 5.01
N TYR A 123 -11.42 -8.88 5.59
CA TYR A 123 -12.65 -8.23 5.15
C TYR A 123 -13.62 -8.03 6.31
N LEU A 124 -14.47 -7.00 6.18
CA LEU A 124 -15.57 -6.77 7.10
C LEU A 124 -16.69 -7.78 6.85
N ASN A 125 -17.16 -8.42 7.91
CA ASN A 125 -18.27 -9.35 7.89
C ASN A 125 -19.37 -8.85 8.83
N MET A 126 -20.63 -9.04 8.45
CA MET A 126 -21.77 -8.78 9.32
C MET A 126 -22.49 -10.10 9.60
N ASN A 127 -22.74 -10.40 10.87
CA ASN A 127 -23.52 -11.58 11.22
C ASN A 127 -25.03 -11.34 10.98
N SER A 128 -25.85 -12.37 11.14
CA SER A 128 -27.31 -12.29 10.96
C SER A 128 -28.01 -11.33 11.93
N GLU A 129 -27.34 -10.90 12.99
CA GLU A 129 -27.85 -9.99 14.02
C GLU A 129 -27.42 -8.54 13.78
N GLY A 130 -26.64 -8.27 12.72
CA GLY A 130 -26.15 -6.93 12.39
C GLY A 130 -24.81 -6.56 13.04
N THR A 131 -24.21 -7.47 13.82
CA THR A 131 -22.89 -7.25 14.42
C THR A 131 -21.81 -7.28 13.35
N ILE A 132 -21.04 -6.19 13.26
CA ILE A 132 -19.88 -6.07 12.37
C ILE A 132 -18.67 -6.70 13.05
N GLY A 133 -17.98 -7.59 12.33
CA GLY A 133 -16.71 -8.17 12.71
C GLY A 133 -15.73 -8.19 11.55
N ILE A 134 -14.53 -8.71 11.81
CA ILE A 134 -13.45 -8.84 10.83
C ILE A 134 -13.19 -10.34 10.63
N LYS A 135 -12.98 -10.78 9.38
CA LYS A 135 -12.65 -12.16 9.03
C LYS A 135 -11.54 -12.22 7.99
N ARG A 136 -10.92 -13.40 7.86
CA ARG A 136 -9.97 -13.75 6.79
C ARG A 136 -10.65 -14.53 5.70
N ALA A 137 -10.30 -14.24 4.45
CA ALA A 137 -10.63 -15.10 3.32
C ALA A 137 -9.65 -16.30 3.28
N PRO A 138 -10.00 -17.42 2.61
CA PRO A 138 -9.03 -18.46 2.31
C PRO A 138 -7.86 -17.89 1.50
N GLY A 139 -6.64 -18.22 1.89
CA GLY A 139 -5.42 -17.78 1.24
C GLY A 139 -5.21 -18.41 -0.13
N ASP A 140 -4.59 -17.66 -1.02
CA ASP A 140 -4.17 -18.13 -2.34
C ASP A 140 -2.64 -18.14 -2.42
N PHE A 141 -2.01 -19.21 -1.95
CA PHE A 141 -0.55 -19.35 -1.98
C PHE A 141 0.03 -19.28 -3.40
N ALA A 142 -0.72 -19.75 -4.41
CA ALA A 142 -0.28 -19.67 -5.80
C ALA A 142 -0.13 -18.22 -6.28
N SER A 143 -0.89 -17.29 -5.71
CA SER A 143 -0.79 -15.85 -5.98
C SER A 143 0.61 -15.28 -5.68
N VAL A 144 1.32 -15.84 -4.68
CA VAL A 144 2.69 -15.42 -4.32
C VAL A 144 3.78 -16.35 -4.84
N GLY A 145 3.45 -17.62 -5.13
CA GLY A 145 4.40 -18.61 -5.66
C GLY A 145 4.54 -18.62 -7.19
N THR A 146 3.56 -18.07 -7.92
CA THR A 146 3.55 -18.12 -9.40
C THR A 146 4.20 -16.87 -9.99
N SER A 147 5.16 -17.05 -10.92
CA SER A 147 5.78 -15.94 -11.63
C SER A 147 4.76 -15.13 -12.42
N TYR A 148 4.95 -13.82 -12.49
CA TYR A 148 4.13 -12.91 -13.28
C TYR A 148 4.14 -13.36 -14.76
N PRO A 149 2.97 -13.66 -15.36
CA PRO A 149 2.88 -14.23 -16.70
C PRO A 149 3.08 -13.19 -17.82
N GLY A 150 3.06 -11.89 -17.50
CA GLY A 150 3.25 -10.83 -18.48
C GLY A 150 4.71 -10.53 -18.79
N ASP A 151 4.94 -9.60 -19.72
CA ASP A 151 6.29 -9.15 -20.08
C ASP A 151 6.90 -8.32 -18.95
N LYS A 152 7.88 -8.92 -18.26
CA LYS A 152 8.62 -8.29 -17.15
C LYS A 152 9.40 -7.04 -17.59
N THR A 153 9.75 -6.91 -18.88
CA THR A 153 10.47 -5.74 -19.42
C THR A 153 9.55 -4.53 -19.65
N ALA A 154 8.24 -4.77 -19.74
CA ALA A 154 7.22 -3.75 -19.90
C ALA A 154 6.68 -3.21 -18.56
N ILE A 155 7.07 -3.81 -17.43
CA ILE A 155 6.63 -3.40 -16.10
C ILE A 155 7.04 -1.95 -15.83
N GLN A 156 6.07 -1.18 -15.33
CA GLN A 156 6.26 0.20 -14.93
C GLN A 156 6.10 0.40 -13.41
N ASN A 157 5.43 -0.54 -12.72
CA ASN A 157 5.31 -0.51 -11.26
C ASN A 157 6.24 -1.51 -10.57
N PHE A 158 7.26 -0.96 -9.92
CA PHE A 158 8.20 -1.65 -9.03
C PHE A 158 7.82 -1.43 -7.55
N GLY A 159 6.54 -1.23 -7.28
CA GLY A 159 5.97 -1.24 -5.95
C GLY A 159 6.01 -2.66 -5.36
N VAL A 160 6.61 -2.82 -4.18
CA VAL A 160 6.69 -4.11 -3.48
C VAL A 160 6.22 -3.96 -2.04
N GLY A 161 5.18 -4.72 -1.69
CA GLY A 161 4.66 -4.77 -0.33
C GLY A 161 5.68 -5.37 0.65
N LYS A 162 5.68 -4.89 1.90
CA LYS A 162 6.51 -5.39 3.01
C LYS A 162 8.04 -5.33 2.77
N GLN A 163 8.52 -4.56 1.80
CA GLN A 163 9.95 -4.39 1.54
C GLN A 163 10.51 -3.18 2.29
N THR A 164 11.60 -3.36 3.05
CA THR A 164 12.33 -2.28 3.73
C THR A 164 13.21 -1.49 2.76
N MET A 165 13.64 -0.30 3.16
CA MET A 165 14.53 0.55 2.37
C MET A 165 15.79 -0.19 1.90
N GLY A 166 16.47 -0.89 2.82
CA GLY A 166 17.66 -1.67 2.51
C GLY A 166 17.39 -2.81 1.51
N GLN A 167 16.23 -3.46 1.62
CA GLN A 167 15.85 -4.55 0.72
C GLN A 167 15.68 -4.09 -0.74
N PHE A 168 15.33 -2.83 -1.03
CA PHE A 168 15.23 -2.34 -2.41
C PHE A 168 16.58 -2.33 -3.15
N MET A 169 17.70 -2.32 -2.43
CA MET A 169 19.04 -2.18 -3.00
C MET A 169 19.82 -3.50 -3.09
N ILE A 170 19.33 -4.57 -2.47
CA ILE A 170 19.99 -5.88 -2.46
C ILE A 170 19.27 -6.88 -3.39
N PRO A 171 19.99 -7.88 -3.92
CA PRO A 171 19.37 -9.00 -4.63
C PRO A 171 18.35 -9.75 -3.76
N ASN A 172 17.31 -10.31 -4.39
CA ASN A 172 16.22 -11.03 -3.73
C ASN A 172 16.48 -12.54 -3.68
N ASP A 173 17.72 -12.94 -3.40
CA ASP A 173 18.20 -14.32 -3.40
C ASP A 173 18.14 -15.01 -2.03
N GLY A 174 17.71 -14.29 -0.99
CA GLY A 174 17.61 -14.82 0.38
C GLY A 174 18.91 -14.73 1.19
N THR A 175 20.02 -14.27 0.60
CA THR A 175 21.34 -14.33 1.25
C THR A 175 21.53 -13.26 2.32
N VAL A 176 21.02 -12.05 2.07
CA VAL A 176 21.16 -10.89 2.98
C VAL A 176 19.87 -10.62 3.77
N ALA A 177 18.72 -10.84 3.14
CA ALA A 177 17.41 -10.69 3.74
C ALA A 177 16.45 -11.77 3.21
N PRO A 178 15.38 -12.12 3.94
CA PRO A 178 14.38 -13.05 3.44
C PRO A 178 13.84 -12.63 2.07
N VAL A 179 13.61 -13.63 1.20
CA VAL A 179 13.04 -13.41 -0.13
C VAL A 179 11.67 -12.76 0.02
N ASN A 180 11.49 -11.61 -0.64
CA ASN A 180 10.17 -11.03 -0.78
C ASN A 180 9.43 -11.75 -1.92
N PRO A 181 8.36 -12.51 -1.64
CA PRO A 181 7.71 -13.30 -2.67
C PRO A 181 7.01 -12.42 -3.71
N TYR A 182 6.55 -11.22 -3.34
CA TYR A 182 5.91 -10.30 -4.28
C TYR A 182 6.88 -9.82 -5.37
N TYR A 183 8.12 -9.48 -5.00
CA TYR A 183 9.14 -9.12 -5.98
C TYR A 183 9.59 -10.35 -6.79
N ALA A 184 9.78 -11.50 -6.14
CA ALA A 184 10.21 -12.74 -6.80
C ALA A 184 9.32 -13.12 -8.01
N ARG A 185 8.02 -12.80 -7.96
CA ARG A 185 7.10 -13.05 -9.07
C ARG A 185 7.53 -12.36 -10.37
N PHE A 186 7.98 -11.11 -10.28
CA PHE A 186 8.29 -10.28 -11.44
C PHE A 186 9.77 -9.91 -11.58
N ASP A 187 10.61 -10.48 -10.71
CA ASP A 187 12.06 -10.48 -10.87
C ASP A 187 12.43 -11.14 -12.21
N ALA A 188 13.11 -10.38 -13.07
CA ALA A 188 13.54 -10.80 -14.39
C ALA A 188 14.89 -11.52 -14.38
N SER A 189 15.65 -11.42 -13.29
CA SER A 189 16.99 -11.95 -13.14
C SER A 189 17.07 -13.17 -12.19
N SER A 190 15.93 -13.61 -11.68
CA SER A 190 15.79 -14.78 -10.80
C SER A 190 16.63 -14.67 -9.53
N GLY A 191 16.48 -13.55 -8.81
CA GLY A 191 17.08 -13.30 -7.50
C GLY A 191 18.40 -12.54 -7.54
N THR A 192 19.01 -12.37 -8.72
CA THR A 192 20.37 -11.79 -8.85
C THR A 192 20.42 -10.26 -8.90
N GLN A 193 19.27 -9.58 -9.06
CA GLN A 193 19.17 -8.13 -9.13
C GLN A 193 18.16 -7.61 -8.10
N SER A 194 18.46 -6.43 -7.55
CA SER A 194 17.54 -5.72 -6.67
C SER A 194 16.39 -5.09 -7.43
N ALA A 195 15.26 -4.83 -6.76
CA ALA A 195 14.11 -4.15 -7.36
C ALA A 195 14.49 -2.76 -7.90
N LEU A 196 15.41 -2.06 -7.21
CA LEU A 196 15.95 -0.78 -7.68
C LEU A 196 16.75 -0.95 -8.99
N ALA A 197 17.63 -1.94 -9.06
CA ALA A 197 18.43 -2.21 -10.26
C ALA A 197 17.54 -2.59 -11.45
N GLN A 198 16.53 -3.44 -11.23
CA GLN A 198 15.58 -3.81 -12.28
C GLN A 198 14.75 -2.61 -12.76
N MET A 199 14.31 -1.72 -11.86
CA MET A 199 13.63 -0.48 -12.27
C MET A 199 14.55 0.41 -13.11
N ILE A 200 15.79 0.65 -12.67
CA ILE A 200 16.76 1.46 -13.43
C ILE A 200 16.98 0.85 -14.82
N GLY A 201 17.15 -0.47 -14.90
CA GLY A 201 17.31 -1.21 -16.15
C GLY A 201 16.07 -1.22 -17.06
N SER A 202 14.89 -0.87 -16.54
CA SER A 202 13.67 -0.79 -17.35
C SER A 202 13.67 0.40 -18.32
N GLY A 203 14.54 1.39 -18.13
CA GLY A 203 14.69 2.53 -19.05
C GLY A 203 13.51 3.51 -19.06
N GLY A 204 12.98 3.85 -17.89
CA GLY A 204 11.94 4.88 -17.76
C GLY A 204 12.44 6.28 -18.15
N THR A 205 11.52 7.16 -18.57
CA THR A 205 11.78 8.56 -18.92
C THR A 205 11.44 9.52 -17.78
N PHE A 206 10.52 9.10 -16.90
CA PHE A 206 10.19 9.80 -15.66
C PHE A 206 9.95 8.81 -14.53
N PHE A 207 10.40 9.11 -13.31
CA PHE A 207 10.20 8.23 -12.16
C PHE A 207 9.38 8.84 -11.02
N MET A 208 8.75 7.97 -10.25
CA MET A 208 8.34 8.23 -8.87
C MET A 208 9.09 7.28 -7.94
N ALA A 209 9.76 7.81 -6.93
CA ALA A 209 10.37 7.01 -5.87
C ALA A 209 9.70 7.34 -4.53
N TRP A 210 9.06 6.37 -3.90
CA TRP A 210 8.49 6.51 -2.56
C TRP A 210 8.91 5.35 -1.67
N LEU A 211 10.09 5.50 -1.07
CA LEU A 211 10.83 4.45 -0.39
C LEU A 211 10.88 4.71 1.13
N GLY A 212 11.10 3.66 1.92
CA GLY A 212 11.38 3.78 3.36
C GLY A 212 10.16 3.93 4.27
N ALA A 213 8.95 4.18 3.75
CA ALA A 213 7.75 4.31 4.60
C ALA A 213 7.44 3.04 5.42
N TYR A 214 7.79 1.86 4.88
CA TYR A 214 7.57 0.59 5.58
C TYR A 214 8.46 0.45 6.81
N ASP A 215 9.70 0.92 6.80
CA ASP A 215 10.64 0.83 7.93
C ASP A 215 10.06 1.53 9.19
N PHE A 216 9.48 2.72 9.01
CA PHE A 216 8.81 3.47 10.07
C PHE A 216 7.52 2.80 10.53
N LEU A 217 6.63 2.44 9.59
CA LEU A 217 5.38 1.75 9.93
C LEU A 217 5.66 0.43 10.67
N ALA A 218 6.63 -0.36 10.20
CA ALA A 218 6.98 -1.65 10.77
C ALA A 218 7.52 -1.56 12.20
N HIS A 219 8.36 -0.56 12.49
CA HIS A 219 8.89 -0.34 13.82
C HIS A 219 7.80 0.10 14.80
N TYR A 220 7.04 1.14 14.46
CA TYR A 220 6.06 1.71 15.39
C TYR A 220 4.79 0.87 15.53
N ALA A 221 4.36 0.15 14.48
CA ALA A 221 3.23 -0.78 14.59
C ALA A 221 3.53 -1.95 15.52
N ARG A 222 4.82 -2.27 15.75
CA ARG A 222 5.29 -3.30 16.68
C ARG A 222 5.74 -2.73 18.03
N GLY A 223 5.16 -1.61 18.42
CA GLY A 223 5.36 -0.98 19.72
C GLY A 223 6.69 -0.24 19.89
N GLY A 224 7.42 0.03 18.81
CA GLY A 224 8.72 0.71 18.87
C GLY A 224 9.81 -0.11 19.56
N ASN A 225 9.66 -1.44 19.58
CA ASN A 225 10.65 -2.33 20.19
C ASN A 225 11.77 -2.67 19.20
N GLU A 226 12.95 -2.12 19.46
CA GLU A 226 14.17 -2.34 18.66
C GLU A 226 14.58 -3.81 18.51
N ASN A 227 14.17 -4.68 19.45
CA ASN A 227 14.45 -6.12 19.39
C ASN A 227 13.50 -6.86 18.44
N VAL A 228 12.37 -6.27 18.07
CA VAL A 228 11.40 -6.84 17.13
C VAL A 228 11.63 -6.30 15.73
N PHE A 229 11.82 -4.99 15.62
CA PHE A 229 12.17 -4.33 14.36
C PHE A 229 13.09 -3.15 14.68
N PRO A 230 14.27 -3.02 14.05
CA PRO A 230 15.22 -1.95 14.36
C PRO A 230 14.62 -0.55 14.19
N GLU A 231 15.02 0.40 15.04
CA GLU A 231 14.57 1.79 14.90
C GLU A 231 15.09 2.40 13.57
N PRO A 232 14.19 2.95 12.74
CA PRO A 232 14.57 3.60 11.49
C PRO A 232 15.13 4.99 11.76
N THR A 233 16.45 5.08 11.85
CA THR A 233 17.14 6.35 12.07
C THR A 233 17.56 7.02 10.76
N ALA A 234 17.74 8.34 10.78
CA ALA A 234 18.29 9.09 9.65
C ALA A 234 19.68 8.58 9.22
N ALA A 235 20.51 8.13 10.16
CA ALA A 235 21.84 7.62 9.87
C ALA A 235 21.83 6.30 9.09
N VAL A 236 20.80 5.48 9.26
CA VAL A 236 20.67 4.18 8.57
C VAL A 236 19.75 4.31 7.37
N VAL A 237 18.45 4.57 7.60
CA VAL A 237 17.44 4.60 6.54
C VAL A 237 17.63 5.82 5.63
N GLY A 238 18.00 6.98 6.20
CA GLY A 238 18.28 8.18 5.41
C GLY A 238 19.48 7.99 4.47
N ALA A 239 20.59 7.43 4.96
CA ALA A 239 21.76 7.13 4.13
C ALA A 239 21.45 6.10 3.02
N GLN A 240 20.61 5.10 3.31
CA GLN A 240 20.14 4.12 2.32
C GLN A 240 19.26 4.77 1.24
N PHE A 241 18.35 5.66 1.65
CA PHE A 241 17.49 6.41 0.75
C PHE A 241 18.30 7.30 -0.20
N GLU A 242 19.26 8.06 0.34
CA GLU A 242 20.18 8.88 -0.46
C GLU A 242 20.99 8.02 -1.45
N THR A 243 21.48 6.86 -1.00
CA THR A 243 22.20 5.90 -1.85
C THR A 243 21.34 5.38 -3.01
N ALA A 244 20.07 5.07 -2.73
CA ALA A 244 19.12 4.63 -3.75
C ALA A 244 18.87 5.72 -4.80
N LEU A 245 18.57 6.95 -4.37
CA LEU A 245 18.38 8.08 -5.27
C LEU A 245 19.63 8.39 -6.08
N LYS A 246 20.81 8.37 -5.44
CA LYS A 246 22.09 8.53 -6.11
C LYS A 246 22.29 7.48 -7.19
N SER A 247 21.99 6.22 -6.91
CA SER A 247 22.09 5.13 -7.88
C SER A 247 21.17 5.36 -9.10
N MET A 248 19.97 5.89 -8.89
CA MET A 248 19.04 6.21 -9.98
C MET A 248 19.58 7.31 -10.90
N VAL A 249 20.06 8.41 -10.31
CA VAL A 249 20.55 9.56 -11.10
C VAL A 249 21.94 9.33 -11.70
N ASP A 250 22.81 8.54 -11.06
CA ASP A 250 24.13 8.22 -11.60
C ASP A 250 24.01 7.30 -12.84
N ASN A 251 23.06 6.36 -12.85
CA ASN A 251 22.83 5.46 -13.99
C ASN A 251 22.03 6.12 -15.12
N ASN A 252 21.24 7.16 -14.82
CA ASN A 252 20.54 7.94 -15.84
C ASN A 252 20.49 9.43 -15.43
N PRO A 253 21.54 10.22 -15.77
CA PRO A 253 21.65 11.63 -15.34
C PRO A 253 20.57 12.55 -15.91
N SER A 254 19.94 12.14 -17.02
CA SER A 254 18.83 12.84 -17.63
C SER A 254 17.48 12.52 -17.00
N TRP A 255 17.39 11.45 -16.19
CA TRP A 255 16.14 11.00 -15.61
C TRP A 255 15.57 12.03 -14.65
N LYS A 256 14.33 12.43 -14.90
CA LYS A 256 13.58 13.32 -14.00
C LYS A 256 12.59 12.49 -13.21
N GLY A 257 12.23 12.97 -12.03
CA GLY A 257 11.27 12.27 -11.22
C GLY A 257 10.86 13.04 -9.99
N VAL A 258 9.89 12.46 -9.29
CA VAL A 258 9.39 12.92 -8.01
C VAL A 258 9.81 11.95 -6.93
N VAL A 259 10.11 12.50 -5.77
CA VAL A 259 10.54 11.74 -4.61
C VAL A 259 9.54 12.00 -3.49
N GLY A 260 8.90 10.95 -3.02
CA GLY A 260 8.01 11.00 -1.86
C GLY A 260 8.82 10.89 -0.57
N THR A 261 8.54 11.79 0.38
CA THR A 261 9.05 11.66 1.74
C THR A 261 8.22 10.66 2.54
N VAL A 262 8.75 10.19 3.67
CA VAL A 262 7.97 9.38 4.61
C VAL A 262 6.90 10.28 5.22
N PRO A 263 5.60 9.95 5.09
CA PRO A 263 4.54 10.72 5.72
C PRO A 263 4.60 10.53 7.24
N ASP A 264 3.92 11.41 7.99
CA ASP A 264 3.75 11.20 9.42
C ASP A 264 3.05 9.86 9.67
N VAL A 265 3.77 8.91 10.27
CA VAL A 265 3.24 7.58 10.55
C VAL A 265 2.10 7.61 11.56
N LEU A 266 2.11 8.55 12.49
CA LEU A 266 1.04 8.74 13.48
C LEU A 266 -0.24 9.30 12.85
N ALA A 267 -0.14 9.85 11.64
CA ALA A 267 -1.30 10.24 10.84
C ALA A 267 -1.99 9.05 10.17
N SER A 268 -1.39 7.85 10.19
CA SER A 268 -2.00 6.68 9.56
C SER A 268 -3.18 6.13 10.37
N PRO A 269 -4.19 5.55 9.72
CA PRO A 269 -5.36 4.99 10.41
C PRO A 269 -5.01 3.96 11.49
N PHE A 270 -3.89 3.25 11.36
CA PHE A 270 -3.44 2.29 12.36
C PHE A 270 -3.28 2.91 13.76
N PHE A 271 -2.75 4.14 13.86
CA PHE A 271 -2.53 4.82 15.15
C PHE A 271 -3.68 5.75 15.57
N GLN A 272 -4.65 5.98 14.68
CA GLN A 272 -5.77 6.90 14.95
C GLN A 272 -7.10 6.19 15.17
N ALA A 273 -7.28 4.98 14.60
CA ALA A 273 -8.57 4.29 14.62
C ALA A 273 -8.99 3.87 16.04
N ILE A 274 -8.02 3.53 16.89
CA ILE A 274 -8.25 3.19 18.29
C ILE A 274 -7.51 4.20 19.14
N ASN A 275 -8.18 4.77 20.14
CA ASN A 275 -7.52 5.67 21.09
C ASN A 275 -6.41 4.88 21.81
N PRO A 276 -5.13 5.27 21.70
CA PRO A 276 -4.02 4.52 22.31
C PRO A 276 -4.08 4.50 23.85
N THR A 277 -4.92 5.33 24.47
CA THR A 277 -5.20 5.33 25.92
C THR A 277 -6.44 4.53 26.29
N ALA A 278 -7.24 4.08 25.32
CA ALA A 278 -8.31 3.14 25.60
C ALA A 278 -7.69 1.83 26.05
N VAL A 279 -8.11 1.33 27.22
CA VAL A 279 -7.73 0.01 27.70
C VAL A 279 -8.24 -0.99 26.67
N ILE A 280 -7.36 -1.55 25.85
CA ILE A 280 -7.66 -2.76 25.10
C ILE A 280 -7.78 -3.85 26.17
N PRO A 281 -8.98 -4.41 26.41
CA PRO A 281 -9.12 -5.50 27.36
C PRO A 281 -8.26 -6.64 26.84
N PHE A 282 -7.15 -6.94 27.51
CA PHE A 282 -6.50 -8.23 27.34
C PHE A 282 -7.51 -9.26 27.82
N ASP A 283 -8.19 -9.95 26.92
CA ASP A 283 -8.95 -11.14 27.30
C ASP A 283 -7.94 -12.31 27.42
N PRO A 284 -7.62 -12.77 28.63
CA PRO A 284 -6.70 -13.89 28.82
C PRO A 284 -7.27 -15.23 28.32
N SER A 285 -8.52 -15.30 27.86
CA SER A 285 -9.14 -16.50 27.31
C SER A 285 -9.00 -16.64 25.79
N ASP A 286 -8.68 -15.56 25.08
CA ASP A 286 -8.38 -15.59 23.64
C ASP A 286 -6.87 -15.74 23.41
N ALA A 287 -6.37 -16.96 23.60
CA ALA A 287 -4.98 -17.32 23.28
C ALA A 287 -4.63 -17.14 21.77
N GLY A 288 -5.60 -16.81 20.92
CA GLY A 288 -5.42 -16.48 19.50
C GLY A 288 -5.40 -14.98 19.19
N ASP A 289 -5.72 -14.10 20.15
CA ASP A 289 -5.77 -12.64 19.96
C ASP A 289 -4.51 -11.93 20.49
N ALA A 290 -3.47 -12.72 20.81
CA ALA A 290 -2.13 -12.22 21.04
C ALA A 290 -1.55 -11.69 19.72
N ALA A 291 -1.98 -10.49 19.33
CA ALA A 291 -1.30 -9.50 18.51
C ALA A 291 -0.14 -10.07 17.68
N THR A 292 -0.48 -10.89 16.69
CA THR A 292 0.36 -11.06 15.49
C THR A 292 -0.06 -9.98 14.48
N LEU A 293 -0.15 -8.73 14.96
CA LEU A 293 -0.04 -7.56 14.10
C LEU A 293 1.46 -7.27 13.95
N GLY A 294 2.10 -8.13 13.17
CA GLY A 294 3.54 -8.08 12.88
C GLY A 294 3.94 -9.16 11.92
#